data_AF-A0A2V6RSH7-F1
#
_entry.id   AF-A0A2V6RSH7-F1
#
_cell.length_a   1.000
_cell.length_b   1.000
_cell.length_c   1.000
_cell.angle_alpha   90.00
_cell.angle_beta   90.00
_cell.angle_gamma   90.00
#
_symmetry.space_group_name_H-M   'P 1'
#
loop_
_entity.id
_entity.type
_entity.pdbx_description
1 polymer ?
#
loop_
_entity_poly.entity_id
_entity_poly.type
_entity_poly.pdbx_seq_one_letter_code
_entity_poly.pdbx_strand_id
1 'polypeptide(L)'
;MVPVALALLVALLLCISSGVGAGAAAEPLPLACSADTPTVPLGGKVGESTSSECLIRVTVRRDAEPRGFSRETARSLLSAGQSEMAGYGLYSYLLLGAPPSEASRERYLKALEAYLALIPDVASLEEYVPRGELNVFYLPVRGTPSSALTAQWALENYDYARARSLLRILPEPNRDGPYILAALKPVGGAGAAGPYLFQNLSSVPPHLAASWVKEFLNQAAQERFWEEKTAVQLAQRMRATVGIMGSGLPEVKKALDGWITWVR
;
A
#
# COMPACT_ATOMS: atom_id res chain seq x y z
N MET A 1 -39.43 11.38 19.71
CA MET A 1 -38.29 12.30 19.45
C MET A 1 -36.99 11.53 19.68
N VAL A 2 -36.24 11.38 18.59
CA VAL A 2 -34.91 10.75 18.43
C VAL A 2 -33.81 11.70 18.99
N PRO A 3 -32.53 11.32 19.26
CA PRO A 3 -31.86 10.01 19.29
C PRO A 3 -31.06 9.67 20.58
N VAL A 4 -30.75 8.38 20.67
CA VAL A 4 -29.74 7.74 21.53
C VAL A 4 -28.34 8.02 20.99
N ALA A 5 -27.45 8.50 21.85
CA ALA A 5 -26.04 8.68 21.60
C ALA A 5 -25.22 7.53 22.23
N LEU A 6 -24.14 7.18 21.53
CA LEU A 6 -22.85 6.74 22.08
C LEU A 6 -22.71 5.29 22.58
N ALA A 7 -22.18 4.42 21.73
CA ALA A 7 -21.21 3.38 22.13
C ALA A 7 -20.43 2.88 20.90
N LEU A 8 -19.26 3.48 20.64
CA LEU A 8 -18.22 2.91 19.77
C LEU A 8 -17.24 2.12 20.67
N LEU A 9 -17.01 0.84 20.40
CA LEU A 9 -15.91 0.10 21.05
C LEU A 9 -14.99 -0.55 20.01
N VAL A 10 -13.71 -0.25 20.23
CA VAL A 10 -12.49 -0.73 19.60
C VAL A 10 -12.22 -2.19 20.02
N ALA A 11 -11.81 -3.05 19.08
CA ALA A 11 -11.27 -4.37 19.40
C ALA A 11 -9.74 -4.35 19.23
N LEU A 12 -9.05 -4.33 20.38
CA LEU A 12 -7.60 -4.43 20.51
C LEU A 12 -7.23 -5.93 20.66
N LEU A 13 -6.31 -6.43 19.85
CA LEU A 13 -5.72 -7.77 20.01
C LEU A 13 -4.89 -7.83 21.30
N LEU A 14 -5.22 -8.78 22.18
CA LEU A 14 -4.39 -9.22 23.29
C LEU A 14 -4.42 -10.75 23.31
N CYS A 15 -3.32 -11.38 22.92
CA CYS A 15 -2.89 -12.70 23.38
C CYS A 15 -1.39 -12.86 23.08
N ILE A 16 -0.58 -12.73 24.13
CA ILE A 16 0.84 -13.12 24.17
C ILE A 16 0.93 -14.43 24.96
N SER A 17 1.85 -15.31 24.54
CA SER A 17 2.34 -16.56 25.18
C SER A 17 1.42 -17.77 24.98
N SER A 18 1.86 -18.98 24.63
CA SER A 18 3.16 -19.66 24.70
C SER A 18 3.16 -20.89 23.74
N GLY A 19 4.33 -21.34 23.28
CA GLY A 19 4.54 -22.76 22.95
C GLY A 19 4.51 -23.18 21.46
N VAL A 20 5.53 -23.93 21.08
CA VAL A 20 5.90 -24.41 19.73
C VAL A 20 4.97 -25.52 19.22
N GLY A 21 4.72 -25.54 17.90
CA GLY A 21 4.21 -26.73 17.21
C GLY A 21 4.07 -26.52 15.69
N ALA A 22 4.97 -27.13 14.91
CA ALA A 22 4.87 -27.17 13.44
C ALA A 22 3.62 -27.96 13.01
N GLY A 23 2.75 -27.35 12.20
CA GLY A 23 1.54 -27.97 11.68
C GLY A 23 1.27 -27.54 10.24
N ALA A 24 1.01 -28.53 9.37
CA ALA A 24 0.89 -28.45 7.92
C ALA A 24 0.00 -27.31 7.39
N ALA A 25 0.37 -26.78 6.22
CA ALA A 25 -0.41 -25.79 5.47
C ALA A 25 -1.79 -26.36 5.14
N ALA A 26 -2.84 -25.74 5.68
CA ALA A 26 -4.23 -26.08 5.37
C ALA A 26 -4.65 -25.45 4.03
N GLU A 27 -5.40 -26.21 3.22
CA GLU A 27 -5.99 -25.74 1.97
C GLU A 27 -6.98 -24.57 2.23
N PRO A 28 -7.07 -23.58 1.31
CA PRO A 28 -7.99 -22.47 1.48
C PRO A 28 -9.45 -22.94 1.38
N LEU A 29 -10.23 -22.69 2.44
CA LEU A 29 -11.64 -23.05 2.51
C LEU A 29 -12.49 -22.20 1.55
N PRO A 30 -13.38 -22.81 0.75
CA PRO A 30 -14.29 -22.07 -0.12
C PRO A 30 -15.37 -21.34 0.71
N LEU A 31 -15.42 -20.02 0.59
CA LEU A 31 -16.45 -19.18 1.20
C LEU A 31 -17.56 -18.94 0.17
N ALA A 32 -18.75 -19.50 0.40
CA ALA A 32 -19.96 -19.20 -0.36
C ALA A 32 -20.98 -18.53 0.56
N CYS A 33 -21.46 -17.34 0.18
CA CYS A 33 -22.52 -16.63 0.88
C CYS A 33 -23.86 -16.91 0.20
N SER A 34 -24.83 -17.47 0.93
CA SER A 34 -26.22 -17.61 0.49
C SER A 34 -27.11 -16.64 1.28
N ALA A 35 -28.08 -16.00 0.62
CA ALA A 35 -29.03 -15.11 1.26
C ALA A 35 -29.93 -15.83 2.29
N ASP A 36 -30.12 -17.14 2.13
CA ASP A 36 -31.02 -17.95 2.95
C ASP A 36 -30.33 -18.56 4.18
N THR A 37 -28.99 -18.59 4.19
CA THR A 37 -28.19 -19.11 5.31
C THR A 37 -26.92 -18.25 5.48
N PRO A 38 -26.94 -17.20 6.34
CA PRO A 38 -25.80 -16.33 6.59
C PRO A 38 -24.75 -16.99 7.53
N THR A 39 -24.60 -18.30 7.46
CA THR A 39 -23.63 -19.08 8.23
C THR A 39 -22.52 -19.54 7.30
N VAL A 40 -21.29 -19.15 7.62
CA VAL A 40 -20.08 -19.67 6.97
C VAL A 40 -19.64 -20.93 7.72
N PRO A 41 -19.73 -22.13 7.14
CA PRO A 41 -19.25 -23.33 7.80
C PRO A 41 -17.71 -23.35 7.79
N LEU A 42 -17.09 -23.14 8.95
CA LEU A 42 -15.67 -23.39 9.14
C LEU A 42 -15.48 -24.90 9.38
N GLY A 43 -15.31 -25.66 8.31
CA GLY A 43 -15.06 -27.10 8.37
C GLY A 43 -13.60 -27.38 8.75
N GLY A 44 -13.32 -27.60 10.03
CA GLY A 44 -12.03 -28.12 10.50
C GLY A 44 -12.19 -28.91 11.79
N LYS A 45 -11.70 -30.16 11.83
CA LYS A 45 -11.57 -30.91 13.08
C LYS A 45 -10.40 -30.31 13.88
N VAL A 46 -10.72 -29.51 14.89
CA VAL A 46 -9.73 -29.04 15.86
C VAL A 46 -9.47 -30.18 16.83
N GLY A 47 -8.22 -30.67 16.86
CA GLY A 47 -7.78 -31.67 17.82
C GLY A 47 -8.05 -31.21 19.24
N GLU A 48 -8.50 -32.15 20.06
CA GLU A 48 -8.94 -31.97 21.44
C GLU A 48 -7.82 -31.34 22.28
N SER A 49 -7.89 -30.03 22.48
CA SER A 49 -7.09 -29.31 23.45
C SER A 49 -8.04 -28.49 24.33
N THR A 50 -7.78 -28.55 25.63
CA THR A 50 -8.59 -27.93 26.68
C THR A 50 -8.66 -26.42 26.49
N SER A 51 -9.77 -25.99 25.90
CA SER A 51 -10.47 -24.71 26.07
C SER A 51 -9.63 -23.43 26.04
N SER A 52 -9.67 -22.78 24.89
CA SER A 52 -10.12 -21.39 24.83
C SER A 52 -11.01 -21.24 23.60
N GLU A 53 -12.32 -21.11 23.81
CA GLU A 53 -13.30 -20.90 22.73
C GLU A 53 -12.89 -19.67 21.90
N CYS A 54 -12.46 -19.92 20.66
CA CYS A 54 -12.08 -18.85 19.74
C CYS A 54 -13.32 -18.41 18.97
N LEU A 55 -14.00 -17.38 19.46
CA LEU A 55 -15.22 -16.86 18.88
C LEU A 55 -14.90 -15.85 17.76
N ILE A 56 -15.12 -16.25 16.51
CA ILE A 56 -15.05 -15.36 15.35
C ILE A 56 -16.43 -14.71 15.15
N ARG A 57 -16.52 -13.40 15.36
CA ARG A 57 -17.75 -12.63 15.14
C ARG A 57 -17.70 -11.91 13.80
N VAL A 58 -18.33 -12.50 12.78
CA VAL A 58 -18.49 -11.85 11.47
C VAL A 58 -19.69 -10.91 11.53
N THR A 59 -19.47 -9.61 11.31
CA THR A 59 -20.55 -8.62 11.26
C THR A 59 -20.65 -8.08 9.84
N VAL A 60 -21.76 -8.36 9.14
CA VAL A 60 -22.06 -7.79 7.83
C VAL A 60 -22.87 -6.51 8.04
N ARG A 61 -22.30 -5.35 7.70
CA ARG A 61 -22.99 -4.05 7.79
C ARG A 61 -23.66 -3.74 6.46
N ARG A 62 -24.98 -3.47 6.47
CA ARG A 62 -25.75 -3.07 5.28
C ARG A 62 -25.58 -1.59 4.93
N ASP A 63 -25.11 -0.80 5.89
CA ASP A 63 -24.93 0.67 5.83
C ASP A 63 -23.47 1.07 5.57
N ALA A 64 -22.68 0.17 4.97
CA ALA A 64 -21.52 0.63 4.22
C ALA A 64 -22.06 1.33 2.96
N GLU A 65 -21.88 2.65 2.88
CA GLU A 65 -21.91 3.38 1.60
C GLU A 65 -21.31 2.49 0.50
N PRO A 66 -21.93 2.38 -0.69
CA PRO A 66 -21.39 1.56 -1.75
C PRO A 66 -19.92 1.93 -1.88
N ARG A 67 -19.03 0.96 -1.61
CA ARG A 67 -17.60 1.13 -1.88
C ARG A 67 -17.59 1.45 -3.37
N GLY A 68 -17.34 2.69 -3.76
CA GLY A 68 -17.36 3.00 -5.18
C GLY A 68 -16.31 2.16 -5.89
N PHE A 69 -16.37 2.21 -7.22
CA PHE A 69 -15.65 1.26 -8.06
C PHE A 69 -14.17 1.17 -7.65
N SER A 70 -13.73 -0.05 -7.37
CA SER A 70 -12.32 -0.33 -7.04
C SER A 70 -11.47 0.18 -8.20
N ARG A 71 -10.72 1.26 -7.96
CA ARG A 71 -9.94 1.89 -9.02
C ARG A 71 -8.69 1.08 -9.29
N GLU A 72 -8.44 0.80 -10.57
CA GLU A 72 -7.18 0.21 -10.99
C GLU A 72 -6.08 1.29 -10.98
N THR A 73 -4.86 0.90 -10.67
CA THR A 73 -3.71 1.81 -10.67
C THR A 73 -2.82 1.52 -11.86
N ALA A 74 -2.55 2.54 -12.65
CA ALA A 74 -1.69 2.49 -13.81
C ALA A 74 -0.37 3.21 -13.57
N ARG A 75 0.72 2.76 -14.20
CA ARG A 75 2.02 3.43 -14.11
C ARG A 75 2.24 4.39 -15.27
N SER A 76 2.93 5.47 -15.00
CA SER A 76 3.36 6.43 -16.02
C SER A 76 4.73 7.01 -15.70
N LEU A 77 5.53 7.26 -16.72
CA LEU A 77 6.79 8.00 -16.56
C LEU A 77 6.51 9.49 -16.50
N LEU A 78 7.11 10.17 -15.54
CA LEU A 78 7.01 11.62 -15.40
C LEU A 78 8.32 12.27 -15.86
N SER A 79 8.44 12.42 -17.18
CA SER A 79 9.64 12.92 -17.86
C SER A 79 9.97 14.36 -17.48
N ALA A 80 11.24 14.73 -17.40
CA ALA A 80 11.67 16.10 -17.07
C ALA A 80 10.93 17.16 -17.91
N GLY A 81 10.41 18.20 -17.25
CA GLY A 81 9.61 19.25 -17.88
C GLY A 81 8.14 18.90 -18.16
N GLN A 82 7.77 17.61 -18.15
CA GLN A 82 6.38 17.19 -18.28
C GLN A 82 5.59 17.46 -17.00
N SER A 83 4.36 17.98 -17.11
CA SER A 83 3.44 18.10 -15.98
C SER A 83 2.61 16.82 -15.82
N GLU A 84 2.16 16.53 -14.61
CA GLU A 84 1.22 15.44 -14.36
C GLU A 84 -0.08 15.68 -15.13
N MET A 85 -0.61 14.61 -15.73
CA MET A 85 -1.84 14.70 -16.50
C MET A 85 -3.05 14.72 -15.56
N ALA A 86 -3.94 15.71 -15.74
CA ALA A 86 -5.12 15.86 -14.91
C ALA A 86 -6.19 14.78 -15.20
N GLY A 87 -7.04 14.49 -14.22
CA GLY A 87 -8.24 13.67 -14.36
C GLY A 87 -8.16 12.26 -13.78
N TYR A 88 -7.08 11.89 -13.08
CA TYR A 88 -7.02 10.61 -12.34
C TYR A 88 -7.65 10.74 -10.95
N GLY A 89 -8.04 9.59 -10.40
CA GLY A 89 -8.62 9.48 -9.06
C GLY A 89 -7.60 9.65 -7.92
N LEU A 90 -6.34 9.30 -8.16
CA LEU A 90 -5.24 9.43 -7.20
C LEU A 90 -3.91 9.62 -7.94
N TYR A 91 -3.07 10.50 -7.41
CA TYR A 91 -1.74 10.81 -7.92
C TYR A 91 -0.69 10.27 -6.97
N SER A 92 0.00 9.21 -7.39
CA SER A 92 1.00 8.51 -6.59
C SER A 92 2.38 8.66 -7.21
N TYR A 93 3.45 8.63 -6.41
CA TYR A 93 4.82 8.87 -6.87
C TYR A 93 5.80 7.95 -6.15
N LEU A 94 6.65 7.25 -6.90
CA LEU A 94 7.72 6.44 -6.34
C LEU A 94 8.97 7.31 -6.30
N LEU A 95 9.37 7.72 -5.09
CA LEU A 95 10.34 8.78 -4.88
C LEU A 95 11.65 8.25 -4.30
N LEU A 96 12.75 8.46 -5.02
CA LEU A 96 14.11 8.27 -4.54
C LEU A 96 14.70 9.64 -4.20
N GLY A 97 14.96 9.90 -2.93
CA GLY A 97 15.39 11.20 -2.41
C GLY A 97 16.87 11.50 -2.61
N ALA A 98 17.71 10.51 -2.87
CA ALA A 98 19.12 10.67 -3.20
C ALA A 98 19.60 9.54 -4.12
N PRO A 99 20.69 9.72 -4.89
CA PRO A 99 21.34 8.65 -5.63
C PRO A 99 21.66 7.43 -4.75
N PRO A 100 21.64 6.21 -5.31
CA PRO A 100 21.90 5.00 -4.55
C PRO A 100 23.33 4.99 -4.00
N SER A 101 23.47 4.65 -2.71
CA SER A 101 24.72 4.16 -2.13
C SER A 101 24.82 2.64 -2.34
N GLU A 102 25.97 2.03 -2.01
CA GLU A 102 26.09 0.57 -2.03
C GLU A 102 25.01 -0.12 -1.19
N ALA A 103 24.68 0.44 -0.02
CA ALA A 103 23.69 -0.13 0.90
C ALA A 103 22.22 0.07 0.45
N SER A 104 21.93 1.11 -0.35
CA SER A 104 20.56 1.42 -0.80
C SER A 104 20.25 0.95 -2.22
N ARG A 105 21.28 0.66 -3.03
CA ARG A 105 21.13 0.30 -4.45
C ARG A 105 20.21 -0.89 -4.67
N GLU A 106 20.39 -1.97 -3.93
CA GLU A 106 19.56 -3.17 -4.08
C GLU A 106 18.09 -2.87 -3.75
N ARG A 107 17.85 -2.11 -2.68
CA ARG A 107 16.51 -1.72 -2.26
C ARG A 107 15.80 -0.89 -3.32
N TYR A 108 16.52 0.04 -3.96
CA TYR A 108 15.97 0.86 -5.03
C TYR A 108 15.62 0.01 -6.25
N LEU A 109 16.52 -0.87 -6.66
CA LEU A 109 16.26 -1.79 -7.77
C LEU A 109 15.04 -2.67 -7.50
N LYS A 110 14.92 -3.25 -6.31
CA LYS A 110 13.76 -4.08 -5.96
C LYS A 110 12.44 -3.30 -5.89
N ALA A 111 12.46 -2.05 -5.45
CA ALA A 111 11.28 -1.19 -5.51
C ALA A 111 10.88 -0.86 -6.96
N LEU A 112 11.84 -0.57 -7.83
CA LEU A 112 11.60 -0.29 -9.25
C LEU A 112 11.14 -1.54 -10.00
N GLU A 113 11.76 -2.70 -9.76
CA GLU A 113 11.33 -3.99 -10.31
C GLU A 113 9.88 -4.29 -9.92
N ALA A 114 9.53 -4.13 -8.64
CA ALA A 114 8.16 -4.30 -8.16
C ALA A 114 7.18 -3.34 -8.84
N TYR A 115 7.55 -2.06 -8.96
CA TYR A 115 6.74 -1.05 -9.65
C TYR A 115 6.47 -1.42 -11.11
N LEU A 116 7.50 -1.84 -11.85
CA LEU A 116 7.36 -2.20 -13.27
C LEU A 116 6.58 -3.50 -13.49
N ALA A 117 6.75 -4.47 -12.59
CA ALA A 117 6.13 -5.79 -12.71
C ALA A 117 4.65 -5.82 -12.28
N LEU A 118 4.28 -5.04 -11.26
CA LEU A 118 2.95 -5.10 -10.65
C LEU A 118 1.97 -4.09 -11.24
N ILE A 119 2.45 -3.06 -11.93
CA ILE A 119 1.62 -1.94 -12.37
C ILE A 119 1.64 -1.88 -13.90
N PRO A 120 0.49 -2.02 -14.58
CA PRO A 120 0.40 -1.93 -16.03
C PRO A 120 0.59 -0.50 -16.52
N ASP A 121 1.05 -0.37 -17.76
CA ASP A 121 1.26 0.95 -18.38
C ASP A 121 -0.04 1.71 -18.57
N VAL A 122 -0.05 3.01 -18.26
CA VAL A 122 -1.27 3.83 -18.35
C VAL A 122 -1.84 3.91 -19.76
N ALA A 123 -0.99 3.88 -20.80
CA ALA A 123 -1.47 3.89 -22.17
C ALA A 123 -2.28 2.63 -22.51
N SER A 124 -1.94 1.49 -21.90
CA SER A 124 -2.65 0.22 -22.10
C SER A 124 -4.00 0.16 -21.40
N LEU A 125 -4.15 0.85 -20.25
CA LEU A 125 -5.41 0.89 -19.52
C LEU A 125 -6.36 1.99 -20.03
N GLU A 126 -5.83 3.15 -20.42
CA GLU A 126 -6.65 4.26 -20.95
C GLU A 126 -7.36 3.91 -22.28
N GLU A 127 -6.95 2.86 -22.97
CA GLU A 127 -7.66 2.33 -24.15
C GLU A 127 -9.06 1.78 -23.79
N TYR A 128 -9.23 1.29 -22.57
CA TYR A 128 -10.45 0.58 -22.14
C TYR A 128 -11.14 1.20 -20.93
N VAL A 129 -10.41 1.94 -20.10
CA VAL A 129 -10.91 2.49 -18.84
C VAL A 129 -10.79 4.02 -18.86
N PRO A 130 -11.88 4.76 -18.59
CA PRO A 130 -11.84 6.21 -18.49
C PRO A 130 -10.85 6.67 -17.42
N ARG A 131 -10.11 7.75 -17.70
CA ARG A 131 -9.09 8.29 -16.80
C ARG A 131 -9.59 8.54 -15.37
N GLY A 132 -10.82 9.02 -15.22
CA GLY A 132 -11.45 9.31 -13.91
C GLY A 132 -11.65 8.08 -13.01
N GLU A 133 -11.59 6.88 -13.60
CA GLU A 133 -11.72 5.60 -12.89
C GLU A 133 -10.35 4.95 -12.61
N LEU A 134 -9.26 5.58 -13.09
CA LEU A 134 -7.90 5.12 -12.89
C LEU A 134 -7.18 5.97 -11.83
N ASN A 135 -6.33 5.32 -11.06
CA ASN A 135 -5.26 5.97 -10.31
C ASN A 135 -3.98 5.98 -11.16
N VAL A 136 -3.13 6.99 -10.97
CA VAL A 136 -1.82 7.04 -11.63
C VAL A 136 -0.70 6.96 -10.60
N PHE A 137 0.30 6.14 -10.92
CA PHE A 137 1.53 6.01 -10.17
C PHE A 137 2.68 6.46 -11.07
N TYR A 138 3.24 7.63 -10.76
CA TYR A 138 4.31 8.26 -11.50
C TYR A 138 5.69 7.82 -11.03
N LEU A 139 6.59 7.66 -12.00
CA LEU A 139 8.02 7.50 -11.79
C LEU A 139 8.79 8.68 -12.41
N PRO A 140 9.40 9.57 -11.61
CA PRO A 140 10.20 10.67 -12.13
C PRO A 140 11.44 10.19 -12.88
N VAL A 141 11.57 10.59 -14.15
CA VAL A 141 12.70 10.24 -15.01
C VAL A 141 13.14 11.43 -15.85
N ARG A 142 14.40 11.45 -16.27
CA ARG A 142 14.98 12.55 -17.07
C ARG A 142 14.64 12.50 -18.55
N GLY A 143 14.12 11.37 -19.03
CA GLY A 143 13.77 11.18 -20.43
C GLY A 143 12.93 9.94 -20.63
N THR A 144 12.83 9.50 -21.87
CA THR A 144 12.13 8.27 -22.25
C THR A 144 13.13 7.16 -22.58
N PRO A 145 12.83 5.90 -22.26
CA PRO A 145 13.71 4.80 -22.63
C PRO A 145 13.68 4.59 -24.15
N SER A 146 14.83 4.32 -24.74
CA SER A 146 14.96 3.99 -26.17
C SER A 146 14.55 2.55 -26.50
N SER A 147 14.35 1.72 -25.47
CA SER A 147 13.98 0.31 -25.56
C SER A 147 13.04 -0.05 -24.39
N ALA A 148 12.87 -1.34 -24.09
CA ALA A 148 12.04 -1.78 -22.98
C ALA A 148 12.48 -1.13 -21.65
N LEU A 149 11.52 -0.60 -20.91
CA LEU A 149 11.76 0.02 -19.60
C LEU A 149 12.21 -1.04 -18.58
N THR A 150 13.43 -0.89 -18.06
CA THR A 150 14.00 -1.75 -17.01
C THR A 150 14.22 -0.98 -15.72
N ALA A 151 14.33 -1.69 -14.59
CA ALA A 151 14.64 -1.09 -13.30
C ALA A 151 16.02 -0.41 -13.29
N GLN A 152 17.00 -1.00 -13.97
CA GLN A 152 18.35 -0.46 -14.13
C GLN A 152 18.31 0.87 -14.89
N TRP A 153 17.64 0.89 -16.06
CA TRP A 153 17.48 2.12 -16.83
C TRP A 153 16.76 3.19 -16.03
N ALA A 154 15.68 2.82 -15.33
CA ALA A 154 14.90 3.72 -14.49
C ALA A 154 15.76 4.35 -13.39
N LEU A 155 16.62 3.57 -12.74
CA LEU A 155 17.51 4.05 -11.69
C LEU A 155 18.60 5.00 -12.22
N GLU A 156 19.17 4.68 -13.37
CA GLU A 156 20.23 5.47 -14.02
C GLU A 156 19.71 6.79 -14.59
N ASN A 157 18.46 6.80 -15.08
CA ASN A 157 17.81 7.95 -15.68
C ASN A 157 16.83 8.65 -14.73
N TYR A 158 16.86 8.30 -13.44
CA TYR A 158 15.94 8.84 -12.45
C TYR A 158 16.13 10.35 -12.26
N ASP A 159 15.02 11.09 -12.17
CA ASP A 159 15.07 12.53 -11.88
C ASP A 159 15.04 12.81 -10.37
N TYR A 160 16.23 12.74 -9.75
CA TYR A 160 16.39 13.05 -8.34
C TYR A 160 15.99 14.49 -7.99
N ALA A 161 16.20 15.46 -8.89
CA ALA A 161 15.89 16.87 -8.60
C ALA A 161 14.37 17.09 -8.51
N ARG A 162 13.60 16.49 -9.42
CA ARG A 162 12.14 16.45 -9.33
C ARG A 162 11.66 15.68 -8.11
N ALA A 163 12.28 14.53 -7.79
CA ALA A 163 11.92 13.80 -6.58
C ALA A 163 12.16 14.64 -5.30
N ARG A 164 13.29 15.37 -5.24
CA ARG A 164 13.57 16.33 -4.15
C ARG A 164 12.47 17.39 -4.05
N SER A 165 12.02 17.96 -5.17
CA SER A 165 11.00 19.01 -5.14
C SER A 165 9.66 18.49 -4.64
N LEU A 166 9.27 17.27 -5.02
CA LEU A 166 8.05 16.62 -4.52
C LEU A 166 8.16 16.30 -3.03
N LEU A 167 9.30 15.81 -2.56
CA LEU A 167 9.52 15.49 -1.14
C LEU A 167 9.58 16.73 -0.23
N ARG A 168 9.78 17.94 -0.77
CA ARG A 168 9.83 19.19 0.02
C ARG A 168 8.49 19.59 0.64
N ILE A 169 7.38 19.03 0.18
CA ILE A 169 6.05 19.30 0.77
C ILE A 169 5.92 18.65 2.16
N LEU A 170 6.77 17.66 2.45
CA LEU A 170 6.73 16.89 3.67
C LEU A 170 7.52 17.60 4.78
N PRO A 171 7.11 17.44 6.05
CA PRO A 171 7.78 18.10 7.17
C PRO A 171 9.22 17.63 7.38
N GLU A 172 9.49 16.35 7.10
CA GLU A 172 10.80 15.74 7.27
C GLU A 172 11.70 15.95 6.03
N PRO A 173 13.04 16.00 6.20
CA PRO A 173 13.95 16.30 5.10
C PRO A 173 14.01 15.17 4.05
N ASN A 174 13.58 13.95 4.40
CA ASN A 174 13.40 12.79 3.53
C ASN A 174 14.54 12.65 2.51
N ARG A 175 15.77 12.55 3.01
CA ARG A 175 17.00 12.64 2.20
C ARG A 175 17.31 11.35 1.43
N ASP A 176 16.85 10.20 1.91
CA ASP A 176 17.17 8.90 1.32
C ASP A 176 16.03 8.30 0.49
N GLY A 177 15.39 7.22 0.95
CA GLY A 177 14.29 6.54 0.26
C GLY A 177 14.46 5.03 0.23
N PRO A 178 13.64 4.29 -0.52
CA PRO A 178 12.52 4.77 -1.35
C PRO A 178 11.33 5.29 -0.54
N TYR A 179 10.52 6.16 -1.14
CA TYR A 179 9.27 6.64 -0.57
C TYR A 179 8.11 6.45 -1.56
N ILE A 180 6.91 6.28 -1.05
CA ILE A 180 5.67 6.42 -1.83
C ILE A 180 4.90 7.60 -1.28
N LEU A 181 4.57 8.54 -2.16
CA LEU A 181 3.71 9.68 -1.85
C LEU A 181 2.46 9.59 -2.72
N ALA A 182 1.28 9.70 -2.13
CA ALA A 182 0.02 9.73 -2.88
C ALA A 182 -0.90 10.86 -2.41
N ALA A 183 -1.52 11.56 -3.36
CA ALA A 183 -2.39 12.72 -3.11
C ALA A 183 -3.54 12.77 -4.11
N LEU A 184 -4.67 13.39 -3.74
CA LEU A 184 -5.85 13.51 -4.61
C LEU A 184 -5.64 14.47 -5.79
N LYS A 185 -4.60 15.30 -5.73
CA LYS A 185 -4.25 16.28 -6.78
C LYS A 185 -2.76 16.16 -7.12
N PRO A 186 -2.36 16.54 -8.34
CA PRO A 186 -0.96 16.65 -8.70
C PRO A 186 -0.16 17.47 -7.69
N VAL A 187 0.95 16.91 -7.24
CA VAL A 187 1.85 17.55 -6.26
C VAL A 187 2.79 18.54 -6.94
N GLY A 188 3.14 18.34 -8.21
CA GLY A 188 4.00 19.24 -8.99
C GLY A 188 3.39 20.62 -9.32
N GLY A 189 2.10 20.83 -9.04
CA GLY A 189 1.40 22.11 -9.18
C GLY A 189 1.63 23.07 -7.99
N ALA A 190 0.82 24.14 -7.88
CA ALA A 190 0.90 25.20 -6.86
C ALA A 190 0.61 24.73 -5.40
N GLY A 191 1.36 23.74 -4.92
CA GLY A 191 1.23 23.10 -3.62
C GLY A 191 0.22 21.96 -3.64
N ALA A 192 0.58 20.85 -2.99
CA ALA A 192 -0.37 19.80 -2.65
C ALA A 192 -1.34 20.35 -1.57
N ALA A 193 -2.43 20.99 -2.01
CA ALA A 193 -3.51 21.39 -1.12
C ALA A 193 -4.41 20.17 -0.86
N GLY A 194 -4.27 19.55 0.31
CA GLY A 194 -5.15 18.48 0.79
C GLY A 194 -4.42 17.29 1.41
N PRO A 195 -5.20 16.28 1.86
CA PRO A 195 -4.66 15.09 2.52
C PRO A 195 -3.78 14.29 1.55
N TYR A 196 -2.67 13.77 2.09
CA TYR A 196 -1.79 12.86 1.38
C TYR A 196 -1.49 11.62 2.22
N LEU A 197 -1.13 10.54 1.52
CA LEU A 197 -0.57 9.33 2.08
C LEU A 197 0.93 9.33 1.81
N PHE A 198 1.72 9.13 2.86
CA PHE A 198 3.17 9.00 2.76
C PHE A 198 3.61 7.67 3.36
N GLN A 199 4.46 6.94 2.64
CA GLN A 199 5.08 5.71 3.10
C GLN A 199 6.60 5.78 2.95
N ASN A 200 7.30 5.45 4.03
CA ASN A 200 8.75 5.35 4.05
C ASN A 200 9.20 3.90 3.92
N LEU A 201 9.92 3.57 2.84
CA LEU A 201 10.45 2.24 2.55
C LEU A 201 11.97 2.14 2.82
N SER A 202 12.61 3.17 3.39
CA SER A 202 14.05 3.20 3.67
C SER A 202 14.55 2.15 4.64
N SER A 203 13.67 1.49 5.40
CA SER A 203 13.98 0.37 6.29
C SER A 203 13.40 -0.97 5.81
N VAL A 204 12.61 -0.99 4.74
CA VAL A 204 12.03 -2.22 4.18
C VAL A 204 13.11 -3.08 3.52
N PRO A 205 13.27 -4.36 3.92
CA PRO A 205 14.19 -5.30 3.27
C PRO A 205 13.91 -5.43 1.76
N PRO A 206 14.94 -5.52 0.90
CA PRO A 206 14.75 -5.53 -0.56
C PRO A 206 13.80 -6.62 -1.07
N HIS A 207 13.84 -7.82 -0.47
CA HIS A 207 12.98 -8.93 -0.85
C HIS A 207 11.48 -8.71 -0.54
N LEU A 208 11.13 -7.73 0.30
CA LEU A 208 9.74 -7.39 0.64
C LEU A 208 9.15 -6.25 -0.22
N ALA A 209 9.93 -5.67 -1.13
CA ALA A 209 9.50 -4.52 -1.94
C ALA A 209 8.21 -4.82 -2.73
N ALA A 210 8.11 -6.00 -3.35
CA ALA A 210 6.92 -6.41 -4.10
C ALA A 210 5.67 -6.51 -3.21
N SER A 211 5.81 -7.08 -2.01
CA SER A 211 4.72 -7.17 -1.03
C SER A 211 4.25 -5.78 -0.60
N TRP A 212 5.18 -4.84 -0.40
CA TRP A 212 4.87 -3.46 -0.05
C TRP A 212 4.13 -2.72 -1.17
N VAL A 213 4.62 -2.82 -2.41
CA VAL A 213 3.98 -2.19 -3.57
C VAL A 213 2.58 -2.75 -3.76
N LYS A 214 2.40 -4.09 -3.70
CA LYS A 214 1.08 -4.72 -3.79
C LYS A 214 0.12 -4.19 -2.73
N GLU A 215 0.61 -4.01 -1.51
CA GLU A 215 -0.23 -3.51 -0.44
C GLU A 215 -0.62 -2.05 -0.62
N PHE A 216 0.33 -1.23 -1.08
CA PHE A 216 0.01 0.14 -1.48
C PHE A 216 -1.08 0.17 -2.57
N LEU A 217 -1.00 -0.70 -3.59
CA LEU A 217 -2.02 -0.78 -4.64
C LEU A 217 -3.39 -1.17 -4.06
N ASN A 218 -3.42 -2.14 -3.12
CA ASN A 218 -4.66 -2.51 -2.42
C ASN A 218 -5.27 -1.36 -1.60
N GLN A 219 -4.43 -0.49 -1.03
CA GLN A 219 -4.89 0.69 -0.31
C GLN A 219 -5.36 1.79 -1.27
N ALA A 220 -4.61 2.04 -2.34
CA ALA A 220 -4.90 3.05 -3.35
C ALA A 220 -6.21 2.76 -4.10
N ALA A 221 -6.58 1.49 -4.27
CA ALA A 221 -7.83 1.08 -4.89
C ALA A 221 -9.07 1.46 -4.05
N GLN A 222 -8.92 1.82 -2.78
CA GLN A 222 -10.03 2.17 -1.88
C GLN A 222 -10.36 3.67 -1.96
N GLU A 223 -11.64 4.02 -2.08
CA GLU A 223 -12.09 5.42 -2.18
C GLU A 223 -11.71 6.29 -0.98
N ARG A 224 -11.44 5.69 0.18
CA ARG A 224 -11.04 6.35 1.44
C ARG A 224 -9.62 5.94 1.83
N PHE A 225 -8.71 5.92 0.87
CA PHE A 225 -7.31 5.50 1.10
C PHE A 225 -6.60 6.29 2.22
N TRP A 226 -7.10 7.49 2.56
CA TRP A 226 -6.58 8.38 3.60
C TRP A 226 -7.16 8.17 5.01
N GLU A 227 -8.12 7.26 5.20
CA GLU A 227 -8.72 7.04 6.53
C GLU A 227 -7.77 6.25 7.46
N GLU A 228 -7.51 6.81 8.63
CA GLU A 228 -6.59 6.29 9.65
C GLU A 228 -6.86 4.82 10.05
N LYS A 229 -8.14 4.42 10.07
CA LYS A 229 -8.55 3.03 10.37
C LYS A 229 -8.02 2.02 9.35
N THR A 230 -7.95 2.40 8.08
CA THR A 230 -7.46 1.55 6.99
C THR A 230 -5.97 1.29 7.14
N ALA A 231 -5.19 2.29 7.57
CA ALA A 231 -3.75 2.15 7.80
C ALA A 231 -3.35 1.41 9.08
N VAL A 232 -4.13 1.51 10.15
CA VAL A 232 -3.88 0.67 11.34
C VAL A 232 -4.09 -0.80 11.01
N GLN A 233 -5.13 -1.12 10.24
CA GLN A 233 -5.38 -2.49 9.75
C GLN A 233 -4.29 -2.94 8.76
N LEU A 234 -3.76 -2.03 7.95
CA LEU A 234 -2.64 -2.25 7.05
C LEU A 234 -1.37 -2.69 7.78
N ALA A 235 -0.97 -1.90 8.77
CA ALA A 235 0.20 -2.16 9.60
C ALA A 235 0.06 -3.51 10.32
N GLN A 236 -1.15 -3.87 10.75
CA GLN A 236 -1.43 -5.17 11.34
C GLN A 236 -1.29 -6.32 10.33
N ARG A 237 -1.82 -6.20 9.11
CA ARG A 237 -1.67 -7.22 8.05
C ARG A 237 -0.21 -7.44 7.67
N MET A 238 0.56 -6.36 7.54
CA MET A 238 1.97 -6.44 7.19
C MET A 238 2.80 -7.05 8.31
N ARG A 239 2.51 -6.73 9.58
CA ARG A 239 3.08 -7.43 10.74
C ARG A 239 2.76 -8.93 10.72
N ALA A 240 1.53 -9.30 10.37
CA ALA A 240 1.15 -10.70 10.27
C ALA A 240 1.91 -11.42 9.14
N THR A 241 1.99 -10.84 7.94
CA THR A 241 2.75 -11.40 6.81
C THR A 241 4.23 -11.57 7.14
N VAL A 242 4.86 -10.59 7.79
CA VAL A 242 6.27 -10.69 8.20
C VAL A 242 6.45 -11.68 9.36
N GLY A 243 5.52 -11.73 10.30
CA GLY A 243 5.50 -12.73 11.36
C GLY A 243 5.40 -14.16 10.82
N ILE A 244 4.68 -14.36 9.72
CA ILE A 244 4.58 -15.64 9.00
C ILE A 244 5.87 -15.96 8.23
N MET A 245 6.60 -14.95 7.72
CA MET A 245 7.84 -15.13 6.94
C MET A 245 9.12 -15.24 7.78
N GLY A 246 9.06 -15.02 9.10
CA GLY A 246 10.13 -15.36 10.05
C GLY A 246 11.46 -14.61 9.93
N SER A 247 11.63 -13.70 8.96
CA SER A 247 12.85 -12.91 8.77
C SER A 247 12.53 -11.41 8.69
N GLY A 248 13.28 -10.59 9.44
CA GLY A 248 13.20 -9.11 9.40
C GLY A 248 12.24 -8.45 10.40
N LEU A 249 11.76 -9.16 11.42
CA LEU A 249 10.80 -8.64 12.42
C LEU A 249 11.21 -7.29 13.08
N PRO A 250 12.46 -7.08 13.53
CA PRO A 250 12.88 -5.81 14.13
C PRO A 250 12.94 -4.65 13.13
N GLU A 251 13.50 -4.88 11.93
CA GLU A 251 13.65 -3.87 10.88
C GLU A 251 12.28 -3.47 10.32
N VAL A 252 11.39 -4.43 10.14
CA VAL A 252 10.02 -4.20 9.70
C VAL A 252 9.22 -3.51 10.79
N LYS A 253 9.37 -3.87 12.08
CA LYS A 253 8.73 -3.14 13.19
C LYS A 253 9.20 -1.68 13.22
N LYS A 254 10.49 -1.42 13.02
CA LYS A 254 11.03 -0.05 12.92
C LYS A 254 10.50 0.69 11.69
N ALA A 255 10.33 0.00 10.55
CA ALA A 255 9.68 0.56 9.36
C ALA A 255 8.23 0.94 9.64
N LEU A 256 7.48 0.05 10.29
CA LEU A 256 6.08 0.20 10.72
C LEU A 256 5.87 1.36 11.68
N ASP A 257 6.75 1.54 12.66
CA ASP A 257 6.58 2.57 13.69
C ASP A 257 6.86 3.99 13.14
N GLY A 258 7.55 4.12 11.99
CA GLY A 258 7.75 5.39 11.27
C GLY A 258 7.03 5.47 9.91
N TRP A 259 6.12 4.52 9.63
CA TRP A 259 5.65 4.22 8.27
C TRP A 259 4.77 5.32 7.71
N ILE A 260 3.76 5.77 8.46
CA ILE A 260 2.67 6.60 7.92
C ILE A 260 2.57 7.89 8.72
N THR A 261 2.90 9.00 8.07
CA THR A 261 2.63 10.34 8.58
C THR A 261 1.40 10.89 7.88
N TRP A 262 0.37 11.20 8.68
CA TRP A 262 -0.84 11.87 8.21
C TRP A 262 -0.71 13.37 8.44
N VAL A 263 -0.78 14.15 7.37
CA VAL A 263 -0.93 15.60 7.49
C VAL A 263 -2.22 15.99 6.79
N ARG A 264 -3.12 16.60 7.56
CA ARG A 264 -4.41 17.13 7.11
C ARG A 264 -4.24 18.52 6.54
#